data_AF-A0A957TWP4-F1
#
_entry.id   AF-A0A957TWP4-F1
#
_cell.length_a   1.000
_cell.length_b   1.000
_cell.length_c   1.000
_cell.angle_alpha   90.00
_cell.angle_beta   90.00
_cell.angle_gamma   90.00
#
_symmetry.space_group_name_H-M   'P 1'
#
loop_
_entity.id
_entity.type
_entity.pdbx_description
1 polymer ?
#
loop_
_entity_poly.entity_id
_entity_poly.type
_entity_poly.pdbx_seq_one_letter_code
_entity_poly.pdbx_strand_id
1 'polypeptide(L)'
;SYSYEFTNSGINQPLDDLNLAEGFAMREQVCWLLVAAPTCWWDTYKDTFHTDLSDSFAFDILPATLDELVDLTAVSTYGYRLAWDDQFPTLDDADNDGLLSKAAGGVDPNDSTPDTDSDGLSDYYEYYNGLDPEAADADCDGLIDYWEVFYLTDPDKADSDGDGLLDSEEFFHPNWRYPYENSEHTDTSAPSCAPDNASYSGGWTITYMYEDDKPLSTLVNADALLIDGDDDEITDYYEYVYGYHPALASELSVLSLNSTIETASGSDTYAAPGSTINYTAVISNELDSRWAYGLLQVEQPVDTVQSTQVLEQPPAGTTTLSGDITVADIGSSYATSMTLRAGVNVDDAVDNGQSIWLHLNEAPGATTFADASLNSHDLSCTTCPTATGSALRFTNQNQYLTLDPAIFDLNAFSAGMWVKQVSDGGHFMPFVVQTQQGSIVAHMSWFAGTGSNTTT
;
A
#
# COMPACT_ATOMS: atom_id res chain seq x y z
N SER A 1 22.26 60.38 -15.71
CA SER A 1 21.91 59.46 -14.61
C SER A 1 23.20 59.06 -13.94
N TYR A 2 23.23 59.02 -12.62
CA TYR A 2 24.27 58.32 -11.87
C TYR A 2 23.71 56.94 -11.54
N SER A 3 24.47 55.89 -11.79
CA SER A 3 24.11 54.51 -11.47
C SER A 3 25.07 54.03 -10.39
N TYR A 4 24.52 53.51 -9.30
CA TYR A 4 25.27 52.89 -8.21
C TYR A 4 24.91 51.41 -8.22
N GLU A 5 25.92 50.54 -8.19
CA GLU A 5 25.74 49.09 -8.16
C GLU A 5 26.25 48.56 -6.81
N PHE A 6 25.38 47.87 -6.08
CA PHE A 6 25.77 47.15 -4.88
C PHE A 6 26.49 45.86 -5.28
N THR A 7 27.58 45.55 -4.58
CA THR A 7 28.42 44.38 -4.89
C THR A 7 28.02 43.13 -4.10
N ASN A 8 27.34 43.30 -2.98
CA ASN A 8 26.85 42.21 -2.13
C ASN A 8 25.39 42.46 -1.72
N SER A 9 24.66 41.38 -1.46
CA SER A 9 23.40 41.42 -0.72
C SER A 9 23.66 41.68 0.76
N GLY A 10 22.63 42.14 1.47
CA GLY A 10 22.68 42.37 2.91
C GLY A 10 21.66 43.41 3.37
N ILE A 11 21.38 43.42 4.67
CA ILE A 11 20.53 44.42 5.32
C ILE A 11 21.35 45.69 5.55
N ASN A 12 20.70 46.84 5.52
CA ASN A 12 21.29 48.13 5.90
C ASN A 12 22.58 48.48 5.12
N GLN A 13 22.68 48.10 3.84
CA GLN A 13 23.85 48.42 3.02
C GLN A 13 23.93 49.92 2.77
N PRO A 14 25.06 50.58 3.15
CA PRO A 14 25.21 52.01 2.95
C PRO A 14 25.47 52.34 1.47
N LEU A 15 25.18 53.59 1.10
CA LEU A 15 25.64 54.15 -0.17
C LEU A 15 26.98 54.84 0.05
N ASP A 16 28.06 54.24 -0.43
CA ASP A 16 29.38 54.86 -0.35
C ASP A 16 29.46 56.09 -1.28
N ASP A 17 30.13 57.14 -0.81
CA ASP A 17 30.47 58.35 -1.55
C ASP A 17 29.28 59.20 -2.07
N LEU A 18 28.09 59.11 -1.44
CA LEU A 18 26.96 59.96 -1.80
C LEU A 18 27.08 61.36 -1.20
N ASN A 19 27.60 62.31 -1.98
CA ASN A 19 27.75 63.70 -1.54
C ASN A 19 26.77 64.65 -2.26
N LEU A 20 26.07 65.48 -1.48
CA LEU A 20 25.38 66.65 -2.02
C LEU A 20 26.37 67.81 -2.15
N ALA A 21 26.72 68.13 -3.40
CA ALA A 21 27.60 69.25 -3.71
C ALA A 21 26.78 70.51 -4.05
N GLU A 22 26.95 71.56 -3.26
CA GLU A 22 26.36 72.87 -3.50
C GLU A 22 27.46 73.87 -3.87
N GLY A 23 27.40 74.39 -5.09
CA GLY A 23 28.32 75.43 -5.57
C GLY A 23 27.59 76.75 -5.74
N PHE A 24 28.20 77.84 -5.29
CA PHE A 24 27.71 79.18 -5.58
C PHE A 24 28.81 80.07 -6.15
N ALA A 25 28.39 81.03 -6.96
CA ALA A 25 29.25 82.09 -7.47
C ALA A 25 28.53 83.41 -7.20
N MET A 26 29.08 84.21 -6.31
CA MET A 26 28.53 85.53 -5.98
C MET A 26 29.52 86.62 -6.35
N ARG A 27 28.96 87.77 -6.74
CA ARG A 27 29.75 88.94 -7.10
C ARG A 27 30.12 89.69 -5.84
N GLU A 28 31.40 89.87 -5.59
CA GLU A 28 31.90 90.66 -4.46
C GLU A 28 32.65 91.89 -4.94
N GLN A 29 32.69 92.93 -4.10
CA GLN A 29 33.48 94.12 -4.38
C GLN A 29 34.72 94.10 -3.49
N VAL A 30 35.88 93.84 -4.09
CA VAL A 30 37.14 93.83 -3.37
C VAL A 30 37.77 95.21 -3.47
N CYS A 31 38.04 95.83 -2.32
CA CYS A 31 38.64 97.16 -2.23
C CYS A 31 39.97 97.07 -1.47
N TRP A 32 41.06 97.52 -2.08
CA TRP A 32 42.37 97.60 -1.41
C TRP A 32 42.73 99.05 -1.08
N LEU A 33 43.16 99.28 0.16
CA LEU A 33 43.63 100.58 0.63
C LEU A 33 45.15 100.68 0.46
N LEU A 34 45.61 100.97 -0.76
CA LEU A 34 47.00 101.39 -0.99
C LEU A 34 47.06 102.91 -1.13
N VAL A 35 47.67 103.53 -0.13
CA VAL A 35 48.15 104.93 -0.04
C VAL A 35 47.37 105.94 -0.90
N ALA A 36 46.39 106.58 -0.26
CA ALA A 36 45.66 107.80 -0.65
C ALA A 36 44.51 107.71 -1.68
N ALA A 37 44.19 106.56 -2.29
CA ALA A 37 42.92 106.36 -2.98
C ALA A 37 42.47 104.88 -2.96
N PRO A 38 41.24 104.55 -2.48
CA PRO A 38 40.76 103.17 -2.52
C PRO A 38 40.49 102.74 -3.97
N THR A 39 41.19 101.72 -4.44
CA THR A 39 40.88 101.04 -5.70
C THR A 39 39.98 99.85 -5.41
N CYS A 40 38.80 99.86 -6.00
CA CYS A 40 37.83 98.76 -5.90
C CYS A 40 37.58 98.17 -7.28
N TRP A 41 37.47 96.86 -7.36
CA TRP A 41 36.99 96.17 -8.55
C TRP A 41 35.99 95.08 -8.15
N TRP A 42 35.20 94.65 -9.12
CA TRP A 42 34.29 93.52 -8.94
C TRP A 42 35.07 92.25 -9.14
N ASP A 43 34.99 91.36 -8.17
CA ASP A 43 35.50 90.00 -8.26
C ASP A 43 34.33 88.99 -8.17
N THR A 44 34.60 87.74 -8.52
CA THR A 44 33.64 86.65 -8.38
C THR A 44 34.18 85.66 -7.37
N TYR A 45 33.60 85.68 -6.16
CA TYR A 45 33.86 84.65 -5.18
C TYR A 45 33.10 83.38 -5.56
N LYS A 46 33.81 82.26 -5.60
CA LYS A 46 33.24 80.94 -5.86
C LYS A 46 33.63 80.03 -4.73
N ASP A 47 32.69 79.24 -4.27
CA ASP A 47 32.94 78.22 -3.27
C ASP A 47 32.05 77.00 -3.52
N THR A 48 32.42 75.90 -2.91
CA THR A 48 31.72 74.61 -3.01
C THR A 48 31.67 73.96 -1.64
N PHE A 49 30.47 73.60 -1.22
CA PHE A 49 30.23 72.81 -0.01
C PHE A 49 29.83 71.39 -0.41
N HIS A 50 30.31 70.42 0.36
CA HIS A 50 29.97 69.01 0.22
C HIS A 50 29.36 68.54 1.54
N THR A 51 28.14 68.01 1.47
CA THR A 51 27.49 67.31 2.59
C THR A 51 27.46 65.83 2.27
N ASP A 52 28.09 65.03 3.12
CA ASP A 52 28.05 63.59 3.03
C ASP A 52 26.67 63.08 3.45
N LEU A 53 26.01 62.33 2.57
CA LEU A 53 24.72 61.70 2.79
C LEU A 53 24.82 60.18 2.90
N SER A 54 26.03 59.62 2.86
CA SER A 54 26.28 58.17 2.86
C SER A 54 25.66 57.47 4.07
N ASP A 55 25.76 58.09 5.26
CA ASP A 55 25.16 57.57 6.50
C ASP A 55 23.65 57.83 6.62
N SER A 56 23.06 58.64 5.74
CA SER A 56 21.63 59.01 5.80
C SER A 56 20.73 58.03 5.06
N PHE A 57 21.30 57.12 4.26
CA PHE A 57 20.57 56.15 3.47
C PHE A 57 21.21 54.77 3.62
N ALA A 58 20.38 53.81 4.03
CA ALA A 58 20.72 52.40 4.02
C ALA A 58 19.64 51.66 3.22
N PHE A 59 20.05 50.65 2.47
CA PHE A 59 19.17 49.85 1.63
C PHE A 59 19.31 48.38 1.99
N ASP A 60 18.19 47.67 1.99
CA ASP A 60 18.19 46.22 2.08
C ASP A 60 18.34 45.68 0.65
N ILE A 61 19.47 45.03 0.40
CA ILE A 61 19.83 44.49 -0.90
C ILE A 61 19.56 43.00 -0.86
N LEU A 62 18.48 42.59 -1.52
CA LEU A 62 18.11 41.18 -1.62
C LEU A 62 19.10 40.42 -2.53
N PRO A 63 19.31 39.12 -2.27
CA PRO A 63 20.07 38.24 -3.17
C PRO A 63 19.47 38.15 -4.58
N ALA A 64 20.23 37.56 -5.51
CA ALA A 64 19.85 37.53 -6.92
C ALA A 64 18.72 36.54 -7.22
N THR A 65 18.56 35.52 -6.37
CA THR A 65 17.59 34.43 -6.54
C THR A 65 16.73 34.23 -5.31
N LEU A 66 15.59 33.54 -5.49
CA LEU A 66 14.75 33.13 -4.36
C LEU A 66 15.47 32.10 -3.49
N ASP A 67 16.23 31.18 -4.10
CA ASP A 67 17.00 30.15 -3.38
C ASP A 67 17.99 30.80 -2.41
N GLU A 68 18.76 31.82 -2.85
CA GLU A 68 19.67 32.57 -1.99
C GLU A 68 18.93 33.40 -0.92
N LEU A 69 17.69 33.84 -1.20
CA LEU A 69 16.88 34.62 -0.26
C LEU A 69 16.37 33.77 0.91
N VAL A 70 16.06 32.50 0.67
CA VAL A 70 15.50 31.57 1.68
C VAL A 70 16.52 30.57 2.21
N ASP A 71 17.74 30.57 1.68
CA ASP A 71 18.82 29.71 2.15
C ASP A 71 19.08 29.93 3.66
N LEU A 72 19.28 28.82 4.37
CA LEU A 72 19.46 28.82 5.82
C LEU A 72 20.90 28.46 6.18
N THR A 73 21.42 29.11 7.21
CA THR A 73 22.74 28.79 7.76
C THR A 73 22.62 28.48 9.25
N ALA A 74 23.31 27.42 9.67
CA ALA A 74 23.34 27.02 11.07
C ALA A 74 24.09 28.06 11.93
N VAL A 75 23.42 28.59 12.95
CA VAL A 75 24.01 29.49 13.95
C VAL A 75 24.52 28.70 15.16
N SER A 76 23.84 27.61 15.47
CA SER A 76 24.17 26.68 16.56
C SER A 76 23.80 25.25 16.13
N THR A 77 23.93 24.29 17.04
CA THR A 77 23.49 22.90 16.79
C THR A 77 21.99 22.79 16.53
N TYR A 78 21.17 23.72 17.03
CA TYR A 78 19.70 23.61 16.99
C TYR A 78 19.01 24.92 16.58
N GLY A 79 19.63 25.68 15.69
CA GLY A 79 19.01 26.94 15.29
C GLY A 79 19.63 27.51 14.03
N TYR A 80 18.76 27.92 13.13
CA TYR A 80 19.09 28.43 11.81
C TYR A 80 18.72 29.91 11.67
N ARG A 81 19.30 30.57 10.68
CA ARG A 81 18.92 31.92 10.25
C ARG A 81 19.07 32.04 8.74
N LEU A 82 18.51 33.09 8.15
CA LEU A 82 18.74 33.41 6.74
C LEU A 82 20.23 33.62 6.46
N ALA A 83 20.75 32.91 5.46
CA ALA A 83 22.18 32.82 5.18
C ALA A 83 22.80 34.10 4.59
N TRP A 84 21.97 34.94 3.96
CA TRP A 84 22.44 36.08 3.18
C TRP A 84 22.83 37.32 3.99
N ASP A 85 22.60 37.34 5.32
CA ASP A 85 23.11 38.38 6.22
C ASP A 85 23.28 37.86 7.67
N ASP A 86 24.36 38.22 8.35
CA ASP A 86 24.65 37.74 9.70
C ASP A 86 23.92 38.53 10.81
N GLN A 87 23.27 39.64 10.46
CA GLN A 87 22.43 40.44 11.35
C GLN A 87 21.08 39.78 11.65
N PHE A 88 20.68 38.78 10.85
CA PHE A 88 19.44 38.06 11.13
C PHE A 88 19.52 37.30 12.46
N PRO A 89 18.46 37.38 13.29
CA PRO A 89 18.35 36.54 14.46
C PRO A 89 18.19 35.07 14.05
N THR A 90 18.46 34.16 15.00
CA THR A 90 18.02 32.78 14.87
C THR A 90 16.50 32.75 14.74
N LEU A 91 16.01 31.97 13.79
CA LEU A 91 14.58 31.74 13.59
C LEU A 91 14.07 30.84 14.73
N ASP A 92 12.85 31.12 15.17
CA ASP A 92 12.22 30.34 16.23
C ASP A 92 11.71 28.97 15.72
N ASP A 93 11.46 28.87 14.41
CA ASP A 93 10.92 27.74 13.66
C ASP A 93 11.35 27.98 12.19
N ALA A 94 12.40 27.29 11.74
CA ALA A 94 13.07 27.57 10.48
C ALA A 94 12.56 26.71 9.32
N ASP A 95 12.13 25.47 9.58
CA ASP A 95 11.51 24.58 8.59
C ASP A 95 9.97 24.74 8.50
N ASN A 96 9.37 25.48 9.43
CA ASN A 96 7.93 25.80 9.48
C ASN A 96 7.04 24.57 9.64
N ASP A 97 7.49 23.56 10.39
CA ASP A 97 6.68 22.41 10.76
C ASP A 97 5.68 22.75 11.90
N GLY A 98 5.94 23.84 12.64
CA GLY A 98 5.15 24.33 13.76
C GLY A 98 5.69 23.98 15.15
N LEU A 99 6.82 23.28 15.24
CA LEU A 99 7.60 23.12 16.46
C LEU A 99 8.61 24.26 16.60
N LEU A 100 8.88 24.63 17.85
CA LEU A 100 9.90 25.62 18.13
C LEU A 100 11.27 24.94 18.23
N SER A 101 12.27 25.55 17.62
CA SER A 101 13.66 25.09 17.68
C SER A 101 14.14 24.99 19.13
N LYS A 102 15.04 24.05 19.42
CA LYS A 102 15.66 23.96 20.76
C LYS A 102 16.46 25.23 21.10
N ALA A 103 16.94 26.00 20.11
CA ALA A 103 17.55 27.31 20.34
C ALA A 103 16.56 28.36 20.88
N ALA A 104 15.29 28.29 20.46
CA ALA A 104 14.19 29.09 20.99
C ALA A 104 13.57 28.50 22.28
N GLY A 105 14.09 27.37 22.76
CA GLY A 105 13.61 26.67 23.96
C GLY A 105 12.42 25.74 23.72
N GLY A 106 12.20 25.34 22.46
CA GLY A 106 11.23 24.31 22.10
C GLY A 106 11.79 22.90 22.10
N VAL A 107 11.12 22.03 21.36
CA VAL A 107 11.29 20.56 21.40
C VAL A 107 11.61 19.94 20.04
N ASP A 108 11.61 20.75 18.99
CA ASP A 108 11.94 20.36 17.63
C ASP A 108 13.28 19.57 17.58
N PRO A 109 13.27 18.34 17.05
CA PRO A 109 14.47 17.51 16.94
C PRO A 109 15.51 18.11 16.00
N ASN A 110 15.10 18.65 14.84
CA ASN A 110 15.94 19.18 13.76
C ASN A 110 15.21 20.25 12.91
N ASP A 111 15.34 21.50 13.37
CA ASP A 111 14.94 22.79 12.76
C ASP A 111 15.45 23.10 11.32
N SER A 112 15.82 22.11 10.53
CA SER A 112 16.13 22.26 9.10
C SER A 112 15.27 21.40 8.18
N THR A 113 14.47 20.51 8.73
CA THR A 113 13.59 19.60 7.99
C THR A 113 12.31 19.40 8.79
N PRO A 114 11.13 19.55 8.16
CA PRO A 114 9.87 19.41 8.88
C PRO A 114 9.48 17.96 9.21
N ASP A 115 10.32 17.01 8.82
CA ASP A 115 10.17 15.55 8.95
C ASP A 115 11.61 15.02 9.11
N THR A 116 11.97 14.67 10.34
CA THR A 116 13.35 14.42 10.77
C THR A 116 13.83 13.03 10.41
N ASP A 117 12.98 12.02 10.52
CA ASP A 117 13.31 10.64 10.19
C ASP A 117 12.88 10.22 8.76
N SER A 118 12.16 11.12 8.07
CA SER A 118 11.75 10.97 6.67
C SER A 118 10.78 9.82 6.41
N ASP A 119 9.92 9.49 7.38
CA ASP A 119 8.88 8.48 7.24
C ASP A 119 7.62 9.02 6.50
N GLY A 120 7.45 10.34 6.43
CA GLY A 120 6.35 11.04 5.78
C GLY A 120 5.33 11.68 6.73
N LEU A 121 5.50 11.51 8.04
CA LEU A 121 4.87 12.31 9.09
C LEU A 121 5.77 13.52 9.41
N SER A 122 5.17 14.64 9.81
CA SER A 122 5.94 15.80 10.25
C SER A 122 6.27 15.69 11.74
N ASP A 123 7.41 16.21 12.19
CA ASP A 123 7.80 16.18 13.61
C ASP A 123 6.70 16.76 14.53
N TYR A 124 6.03 17.84 14.11
CA TYR A 124 4.87 18.38 14.81
C TYR A 124 3.74 17.37 15.02
N TYR A 125 3.43 16.56 14.01
CA TYR A 125 2.38 15.53 14.07
C TYR A 125 2.77 14.45 15.05
N GLU A 126 3.98 13.92 14.94
CA GLU A 126 4.48 12.84 15.79
C GLU A 126 4.53 13.29 17.25
N TYR A 127 5.14 14.46 17.52
CA TYR A 127 5.18 15.04 18.85
C TYR A 127 3.78 15.24 19.47
N TYR A 128 2.80 15.65 18.65
CA TYR A 128 1.43 15.86 19.14
C TYR A 128 0.67 14.56 19.39
N ASN A 129 0.97 13.50 18.65
CA ASN A 129 0.35 12.18 18.80
C ASN A 129 1.11 11.26 19.78
N GLY A 130 2.31 11.64 20.20
CA GLY A 130 3.12 10.90 21.18
C GLY A 130 4.13 9.94 20.57
N LEU A 131 4.34 10.00 19.25
CA LEU A 131 5.37 9.28 18.51
C LEU A 131 6.72 9.98 18.66
N ASP A 132 7.81 9.30 18.26
CA ASP A 132 9.18 9.83 18.34
C ASP A 132 9.63 10.36 16.98
N PRO A 133 9.73 11.69 16.78
CA PRO A 133 10.13 12.32 15.51
C PRO A 133 11.51 11.92 14.95
N GLU A 134 12.30 11.19 15.74
CA GLU A 134 13.62 10.69 15.32
C GLU A 134 13.58 9.19 14.93
N ALA A 135 12.40 8.55 14.89
CA ALA A 135 12.22 7.12 14.70
C ALA A 135 11.10 6.76 13.70
N ALA A 136 11.49 6.49 12.45
CA ALA A 136 10.56 6.23 11.35
C ALA A 136 9.66 4.98 11.49
N ASP A 137 9.93 4.13 12.48
CA ASP A 137 9.20 2.91 12.82
C ASP A 137 9.40 2.75 14.33
N ALA A 138 8.42 3.20 15.10
CA ALA A 138 8.52 3.43 16.53
C ALA A 138 8.58 2.14 17.37
N ASP A 139 7.96 1.06 16.89
CA ASP A 139 7.95 -0.25 17.56
C ASP A 139 8.86 -1.31 16.92
N CYS A 140 9.44 -0.98 15.76
CA CYS A 140 10.46 -1.74 15.05
C CYS A 140 9.95 -3.05 14.42
N ASP A 141 8.68 -3.11 14.02
CA ASP A 141 8.07 -4.29 13.38
C ASP A 141 8.32 -4.36 11.87
N GLY A 142 8.79 -3.27 11.25
CA GLY A 142 9.06 -3.14 9.82
C GLY A 142 8.00 -2.38 9.02
N LEU A 143 6.93 -1.88 9.64
CA LEU A 143 5.95 -0.97 9.08
C LEU A 143 6.20 0.44 9.65
N ILE A 144 6.43 1.43 8.80
CA ILE A 144 6.71 2.80 9.28
C ILE A 144 5.45 3.49 9.83
N ASP A 145 5.63 4.39 10.80
CA ASP A 145 4.55 5.08 11.52
C ASP A 145 3.54 5.73 10.55
N TYR A 146 3.99 6.32 9.43
CA TYR A 146 3.10 6.84 8.39
C TYR A 146 2.07 5.81 7.91
N TRP A 147 2.49 4.57 7.63
CA TRP A 147 1.59 3.53 7.16
C TRP A 147 0.68 3.03 8.25
N GLU A 148 1.18 2.94 9.47
CA GLU A 148 0.39 2.53 10.60
C GLU A 148 -0.74 3.53 10.89
N VAL A 149 -0.42 4.83 10.88
CA VAL A 149 -1.40 5.92 10.95
C VAL A 149 -2.40 5.85 9.78
N PHE A 150 -1.95 5.49 8.59
CA PHE A 150 -2.81 5.38 7.41
C PHE A 150 -3.78 4.17 7.48
N TYR A 151 -3.29 3.03 7.98
CA TYR A 151 -4.05 1.78 8.14
C TYR A 151 -4.78 1.68 9.48
N LEU A 152 -4.56 2.64 10.38
CA LEU A 152 -5.16 2.73 11.72
C LEU A 152 -4.66 1.68 12.72
N THR A 153 -3.48 1.10 12.46
CA THR A 153 -2.73 0.34 13.46
C THR A 153 -2.09 1.27 14.50
N ASP A 154 -1.51 0.72 15.56
CA ASP A 154 -0.92 1.46 16.67
C ASP A 154 0.61 1.50 16.54
N PRO A 155 1.21 2.66 16.18
CA PRO A 155 2.65 2.73 15.89
C PRO A 155 3.59 2.42 17.05
N ASP A 156 3.05 2.36 18.28
CA ASP A 156 3.80 1.93 19.46
C ASP A 156 3.70 0.41 19.72
N LYS A 157 3.06 -0.37 18.84
CA LYS A 157 2.80 -1.80 19.01
C LYS A 157 2.97 -2.60 17.73
N ALA A 158 4.06 -3.37 17.73
CA ALA A 158 4.44 -4.26 16.63
C ALA A 158 3.40 -5.33 16.22
N ASP A 159 2.32 -5.48 16.97
CA ASP A 159 1.19 -6.40 16.77
C ASP A 159 -0.02 -5.72 17.42
N SER A 160 -0.81 -5.03 16.61
CA SER A 160 -1.86 -4.11 17.05
C SER A 160 -3.06 -4.81 17.69
N ASP A 161 -3.44 -5.96 17.14
CA ASP A 161 -4.59 -6.74 17.61
C ASP A 161 -4.22 -7.86 18.60
N GLY A 162 -2.94 -8.24 18.65
CA GLY A 162 -2.36 -9.18 19.59
C GLY A 162 -2.52 -10.65 19.21
N ASP A 163 -2.67 -10.97 17.92
CA ASP A 163 -2.85 -12.34 17.43
C ASP A 163 -1.52 -13.12 17.27
N GLY A 164 -0.39 -12.40 17.21
CA GLY A 164 0.96 -12.92 17.08
C GLY A 164 1.61 -12.78 15.70
N LEU A 165 0.92 -12.22 14.71
CA LEU A 165 1.52 -11.64 13.50
C LEU A 165 1.93 -10.20 13.76
N LEU A 166 2.98 -9.74 13.08
CA LEU A 166 3.32 -8.32 13.10
C LEU A 166 2.43 -7.56 12.12
N ASP A 167 2.13 -6.28 12.38
CA ASP A 167 1.32 -5.45 11.48
C ASP A 167 1.97 -5.39 10.08
N SER A 168 3.31 -5.38 10.03
CA SER A 168 4.11 -5.45 8.81
C SER A 168 4.00 -6.79 8.04
N GLU A 169 3.63 -7.88 8.73
CA GLU A 169 3.41 -9.22 8.14
C GLU A 169 1.99 -9.37 7.57
N GLU A 170 1.04 -8.59 8.07
CA GLU A 170 -0.37 -8.65 7.66
C GLU A 170 -0.67 -7.74 6.46
N PHE A 171 0.02 -6.60 6.35
CA PHE A 171 -0.19 -5.64 5.26
C PHE A 171 0.79 -5.78 4.09
N PHE A 172 0.28 -6.00 2.88
CA PHE A 172 1.09 -5.82 1.67
C PHE A 172 1.32 -4.34 1.39
N HIS A 173 2.52 -3.85 1.67
CA HIS A 173 2.88 -2.46 1.45
C HIS A 173 4.08 -2.29 0.50
N PRO A 174 4.01 -1.46 -0.56
CA PRO A 174 5.21 -1.07 -1.30
C PRO A 174 6.09 -0.24 -0.37
N ASN A 175 7.28 -0.67 0.00
CA ASN A 175 8.27 0.18 0.66
C ASN A 175 8.55 1.44 -0.17
N TRP A 176 7.72 2.46 0.04
CA TRP A 176 7.60 3.63 -0.80
C TRP A 176 8.52 4.65 -0.21
N ARG A 177 9.73 4.66 -0.75
CA ARG A 177 10.54 5.86 -0.78
C ARG A 177 9.80 6.92 -1.59
N TYR A 178 9.42 8.02 -0.95
CA TYR A 178 8.84 9.18 -1.62
C TYR A 178 9.70 9.58 -2.85
N PRO A 179 9.10 9.94 -4.00
CA PRO A 179 9.84 10.22 -5.24
C PRO A 179 10.56 11.57 -5.23
N TYR A 180 10.51 12.30 -4.12
CA TYR A 180 11.23 13.54 -3.88
C TYR A 180 12.26 13.28 -2.79
N GLU A 181 13.40 12.68 -3.16
CA GLU A 181 14.71 12.73 -2.48
C GLU A 181 15.53 11.53 -3.02
N ASN A 182 16.41 11.84 -3.96
CA ASN A 182 17.32 10.92 -4.65
C ASN A 182 18.65 10.73 -3.90
N SER A 183 18.65 10.87 -2.58
CA SER A 183 19.83 10.75 -1.73
C SER A 183 19.89 9.36 -1.08
N GLU A 184 20.70 8.47 -1.62
CA GLU A 184 21.01 7.15 -1.04
C GLU A 184 21.03 7.21 0.51
N HIS A 185 20.00 6.65 1.15
CA HIS A 185 19.89 6.58 2.61
C HIS A 185 20.88 5.49 3.06
N THR A 186 22.16 5.85 3.07
CA THR A 186 23.27 5.03 3.54
C THR A 186 23.64 5.40 4.97
N ASP A 187 22.67 5.93 5.73
CA ASP A 187 22.90 6.22 7.13
C ASP A 187 22.91 4.91 7.94
N THR A 188 24.10 4.37 8.13
CA THR A 188 24.37 3.26 9.05
C THR A 188 24.28 3.67 10.53
N SER A 189 23.91 4.93 10.81
CA SER A 189 23.64 5.47 12.14
C SER A 189 22.14 5.51 12.46
N ALA A 190 21.28 5.09 11.52
CA ALA A 190 19.83 5.08 11.73
C ALA A 190 19.50 4.36 13.06
N PRO A 191 18.46 4.81 13.79
CA PRO A 191 18.00 4.15 15.00
C PRO A 191 17.79 2.66 14.74
N SER A 192 17.73 1.86 15.81
CA SER A 192 17.67 0.38 15.72
C SER A 192 16.49 -0.20 14.94
N CYS A 193 15.61 0.66 14.41
CA CYS A 193 14.30 0.37 13.84
C CYS A 193 14.17 0.96 12.42
N ALA A 194 15.28 1.24 11.74
CA ALA A 194 15.18 1.63 10.33
C ALA A 194 14.61 0.48 9.50
N PRO A 195 13.53 0.69 8.71
CA PRO A 195 12.88 -0.37 7.96
C PRO A 195 13.88 -1.01 6.99
N ASP A 196 13.92 -2.34 6.99
CA ASP A 196 14.85 -3.08 6.13
C ASP A 196 14.51 -2.75 4.66
N ASN A 197 15.52 -2.32 3.90
CA ASN A 197 15.39 -1.83 2.51
C ASN A 197 15.07 -2.96 1.50
N ALA A 198 14.38 -4.00 1.93
CA ALA A 198 14.01 -5.18 1.19
C ALA A 198 12.64 -4.97 0.54
N SER A 199 12.61 -4.94 -0.79
CA SER A 199 11.43 -4.78 -1.64
C SER A 199 10.20 -5.58 -1.16
N TYR A 200 9.08 -4.89 -0.94
CA TYR A 200 7.72 -5.42 -0.70
C TYR A 200 7.63 -6.52 0.37
N SER A 201 7.20 -6.16 1.59
CA SER A 201 6.91 -7.09 2.68
C SER A 201 5.42 -7.15 3.00
N GLY A 202 5.00 -8.25 3.64
CA GLY A 202 3.64 -8.50 4.12
C GLY A 202 2.78 -9.40 3.22
N GLY A 203 1.81 -10.04 3.87
CA GLY A 203 0.95 -11.07 3.31
C GLY A 203 1.64 -12.43 3.12
N TRP A 204 0.83 -13.46 2.86
CA TRP A 204 1.32 -14.80 2.53
C TRP A 204 0.72 -15.34 1.25
N THR A 205 1.42 -16.30 0.63
CA THR A 205 0.98 -16.90 -0.62
C THR A 205 0.20 -18.17 -0.33
N ILE A 206 -1.06 -18.20 -0.77
CA ILE A 206 -1.89 -19.42 -0.74
C ILE A 206 -1.90 -20.09 -2.11
N THR A 207 -1.93 -21.42 -2.14
CA THR A 207 -2.09 -22.19 -3.37
C THR A 207 -3.53 -22.65 -3.48
N TYR A 208 -4.25 -22.16 -4.49
CA TYR A 208 -5.68 -22.46 -4.64
C TYR A 208 -5.96 -23.58 -5.64
N MET A 209 -5.05 -23.87 -6.57
CA MET A 209 -5.21 -24.99 -7.51
C MET A 209 -3.87 -25.46 -8.10
N TYR A 210 -3.90 -26.61 -8.78
CA TYR A 210 -2.81 -27.11 -9.62
C TYR A 210 -3.28 -27.24 -11.06
N GLU A 211 -2.51 -26.71 -12.01
CA GLU A 211 -2.74 -26.86 -13.44
C GLU A 211 -1.47 -27.42 -14.10
N ASP A 212 -1.57 -28.57 -14.78
CA ASP A 212 -0.42 -29.27 -15.40
C ASP A 212 0.79 -29.43 -14.45
N ASP A 213 0.56 -29.93 -13.23
CA ASP A 213 1.56 -30.09 -12.15
C ASP A 213 2.21 -28.77 -11.66
N LYS A 214 1.64 -27.60 -11.98
CA LYS A 214 2.11 -26.30 -11.48
C LYS A 214 1.13 -25.73 -10.46
N PRO A 215 1.60 -25.31 -9.28
CA PRO A 215 0.75 -24.62 -8.32
C PRO A 215 0.38 -23.25 -8.90
N LEU A 216 -0.92 -22.95 -8.90
CA LEU A 216 -1.43 -21.61 -9.08
C LEU A 216 -1.71 -21.04 -7.70
N SER A 217 -1.06 -19.92 -7.42
CA SER A 217 -1.05 -19.29 -6.11
C SER A 217 -1.39 -17.82 -6.20
N THR A 218 -1.93 -17.27 -5.12
CA THR A 218 -2.22 -15.84 -4.97
C THR A 218 -1.67 -15.36 -3.63
N LEU A 219 -1.32 -14.08 -3.56
CA LEU A 219 -1.00 -13.41 -2.30
C LEU A 219 -2.31 -13.01 -1.61
N VAL A 220 -2.35 -13.18 -0.29
CA VAL A 220 -3.44 -12.75 0.59
C VAL A 220 -2.85 -11.97 1.76
N ASN A 221 -3.69 -11.12 2.36
CA ASN A 221 -3.37 -10.25 3.47
C ASN A 221 -4.47 -10.36 4.53
N ALA A 222 -4.07 -10.26 5.79
CA ALA A 222 -4.92 -10.19 6.97
C ALA A 222 -5.35 -8.74 7.27
N ASP A 223 -6.24 -8.56 8.24
CA ASP A 223 -6.60 -7.24 8.78
C ASP A 223 -5.99 -7.11 10.18
N ALA A 224 -4.88 -6.39 10.32
CA ALA A 224 -4.10 -6.25 11.58
C ALA A 224 -4.85 -5.56 12.75
N LEU A 225 -6.14 -5.25 12.56
CA LEU A 225 -7.02 -4.73 13.60
C LEU A 225 -7.98 -5.79 14.15
N LEU A 226 -7.97 -6.99 13.57
CA LEU A 226 -8.90 -8.07 13.83
C LEU A 226 -8.18 -9.42 13.90
N ILE A 227 -8.10 -9.95 15.12
CA ILE A 227 -7.53 -11.29 15.43
C ILE A 227 -8.10 -12.41 14.55
N ASP A 228 -9.34 -12.27 14.07
CA ASP A 228 -10.04 -13.24 13.23
C ASP A 228 -10.91 -12.43 12.26
N GLY A 229 -10.40 -12.23 11.04
CA GLY A 229 -11.01 -11.36 10.04
C GLY A 229 -12.35 -11.87 9.47
N ASP A 230 -12.59 -13.18 9.52
CA ASP A 230 -13.76 -13.82 8.92
C ASP A 230 -14.72 -14.53 9.90
N ASP A 231 -14.43 -14.42 11.20
CA ASP A 231 -15.19 -14.95 12.33
C ASP A 231 -15.38 -16.48 12.28
N ASP A 232 -14.38 -17.25 11.82
CA ASP A 232 -14.43 -18.71 11.71
C ASP A 232 -13.84 -19.48 12.91
N GLU A 233 -13.40 -18.76 13.95
CA GLU A 233 -12.70 -19.24 15.16
C GLU A 233 -11.23 -19.67 14.92
N ILE A 234 -10.66 -19.38 13.75
CA ILE A 234 -9.24 -19.51 13.43
C ILE A 234 -8.67 -18.10 13.29
N THR A 235 -7.61 -17.79 14.05
CA THR A 235 -6.99 -16.45 13.98
C THR A 235 -6.12 -16.32 12.74
N ASP A 236 -5.89 -15.10 12.30
CA ASP A 236 -5.08 -14.76 11.11
C ASP A 236 -3.65 -15.37 11.23
N TYR A 237 -3.06 -15.39 12.43
CA TYR A 237 -1.82 -16.11 12.74
C TYR A 237 -1.88 -17.61 12.39
N TYR A 238 -2.94 -18.29 12.80
CA TYR A 238 -3.10 -19.71 12.51
C TYR A 238 -3.35 -19.93 11.03
N GLU A 239 -4.08 -19.05 10.36
CA GLU A 239 -4.29 -19.12 8.93
C GLU A 239 -3.01 -18.88 8.13
N TYR A 240 -2.15 -17.97 8.57
CA TYR A 240 -0.80 -17.81 8.03
C TYR A 240 0.01 -19.11 8.13
N VAL A 241 0.01 -19.73 9.32
CA VAL A 241 0.72 -21.01 9.55
C VAL A 241 0.15 -22.14 8.69
N TYR A 242 -1.17 -22.19 8.50
CA TYR A 242 -1.84 -23.24 7.72
C TYR A 242 -1.90 -22.96 6.22
N GLY A 243 -1.67 -21.71 5.80
CA GLY A 243 -1.85 -21.25 4.43
C GLY A 243 -3.32 -21.12 4.01
N TYR A 244 -4.18 -20.69 4.92
CA TYR A 244 -5.59 -20.38 4.67
C TYR A 244 -5.79 -18.92 4.27
N HIS A 245 -7.02 -18.56 3.89
CA HIS A 245 -7.34 -17.25 3.37
C HIS A 245 -8.08 -16.45 4.44
N PRO A 246 -7.51 -15.34 4.96
CA PRO A 246 -7.97 -14.69 6.19
C PRO A 246 -9.30 -13.94 6.13
N ALA A 247 -9.81 -13.74 4.90
CA ALA A 247 -11.14 -13.17 4.70
C ALA A 247 -12.20 -14.19 4.21
N LEU A 248 -11.95 -15.50 4.33
CA LEU A 248 -12.84 -16.55 3.83
C LEU A 248 -13.01 -17.71 4.83
N ALA A 249 -14.10 -17.61 5.60
CA ALA A 249 -14.41 -18.54 6.68
C ALA A 249 -14.24 -20.02 6.31
N SER A 250 -13.46 -20.71 7.12
CA SER A 250 -13.18 -22.14 7.02
C SER A 250 -14.36 -22.98 7.49
N GLU A 251 -14.72 -23.98 6.69
CA GLU A 251 -15.79 -24.92 7.02
C GLU A 251 -15.20 -26.22 7.60
N LEU A 252 -15.35 -26.42 8.91
CA LEU A 252 -14.88 -27.63 9.63
C LEU A 252 -15.60 -28.92 9.22
N SER A 253 -16.63 -28.83 8.38
CA SER A 253 -17.48 -29.96 7.97
C SER A 253 -17.09 -30.58 6.62
N VAL A 254 -16.04 -30.08 5.96
CA VAL A 254 -15.65 -30.53 4.61
C VAL A 254 -14.97 -31.90 4.64
N LEU A 255 -14.08 -32.13 5.61
CA LEU A 255 -13.32 -33.38 5.72
C LEU A 255 -13.52 -34.04 7.09
N SER A 256 -13.51 -35.37 7.10
CA SER A 256 -13.23 -36.14 8.31
C SER A 256 -11.86 -36.80 8.24
N LEU A 257 -11.10 -36.74 9.34
CA LEU A 257 -9.76 -37.30 9.46
C LEU A 257 -9.73 -38.31 10.62
N ASN A 258 -9.46 -39.57 10.30
CA ASN A 258 -9.11 -40.59 11.27
C ASN A 258 -7.63 -40.94 11.13
N SER A 259 -6.87 -40.87 12.23
CA SER A 259 -5.44 -41.17 12.21
C SER A 259 -5.05 -42.29 13.17
N THR A 260 -4.01 -43.02 12.80
CA THR A 260 -3.32 -43.98 13.67
C THR A 260 -1.84 -43.68 13.65
N ILE A 261 -1.23 -43.62 14.84
CA ILE A 261 0.20 -43.37 15.03
C ILE A 261 0.79 -44.60 15.72
N GLU A 262 1.87 -45.14 15.15
CA GLU A 262 2.56 -46.32 15.65
C GLU A 262 4.07 -46.07 15.71
N THR A 263 4.74 -46.59 16.73
CA THR A 263 6.21 -46.60 16.76
C THR A 263 6.73 -47.88 16.12
N ALA A 264 7.99 -47.91 15.70
CA ALA A 264 8.64 -49.13 15.19
C ALA A 264 8.60 -50.33 16.18
N SER A 265 8.34 -50.08 17.48
CA SER A 265 8.14 -51.10 18.52
C SER A 265 6.68 -51.51 18.77
N GLY A 266 5.71 -50.87 18.11
CA GLY A 266 4.26 -51.05 18.29
C GLY A 266 3.57 -49.81 18.88
N SER A 267 2.40 -50.02 19.50
CA SER A 267 1.59 -48.97 20.17
C SER A 267 2.14 -48.62 21.57
N ASP A 268 3.44 -48.33 21.66
CA ASP A 268 4.02 -47.75 22.87
C ASP A 268 3.99 -46.22 22.78
N THR A 269 3.61 -45.55 23.87
CA THR A 269 3.55 -44.08 23.96
C THR A 269 4.93 -43.42 24.10
N TYR A 270 6.01 -44.12 23.74
CA TYR A 270 7.39 -43.70 23.92
C TYR A 270 8.18 -43.96 22.64
N ALA A 271 8.93 -42.96 22.18
CA ALA A 271 9.83 -43.09 21.04
C ALA A 271 11.26 -42.69 21.44
N ALA A 272 12.25 -43.45 20.99
CA ALA A 272 13.65 -43.16 21.26
C ALA A 272 14.19 -42.14 20.25
N PRO A 273 15.20 -41.32 20.61
CA PRO A 273 15.92 -40.49 19.65
C PRO A 273 16.41 -41.31 18.45
N GLY A 274 16.20 -40.80 17.23
CA GLY A 274 16.55 -41.49 15.98
C GLY A 274 15.65 -42.67 15.60
N SER A 275 14.60 -42.98 16.37
CA SER A 275 13.58 -43.96 15.98
C SER A 275 12.54 -43.34 15.04
N THR A 276 11.80 -44.21 14.35
CA THR A 276 10.78 -43.81 13.37
C THR A 276 9.39 -43.96 13.97
N ILE A 277 8.57 -42.92 13.80
CA ILE A 277 7.13 -42.91 14.10
C ILE A 277 6.39 -42.99 12.77
N ASN A 278 5.56 -44.01 12.61
CA ASN A 278 4.74 -44.21 11.43
C ASN A 278 3.34 -43.66 11.69
N TYR A 279 2.78 -42.98 10.69
CA TYR A 279 1.40 -42.52 10.74
C TYR A 279 0.62 -43.03 9.54
N THR A 280 -0.67 -43.24 9.77
CA THR A 280 -1.66 -43.47 8.72
C THR A 280 -2.82 -42.53 8.97
N ALA A 281 -3.19 -41.77 7.95
CA ALA A 281 -4.31 -40.85 7.92
C ALA A 281 -5.35 -41.36 6.92
N VAL A 282 -6.58 -41.55 7.36
CA VAL A 282 -7.74 -41.82 6.51
C VAL A 282 -8.56 -40.55 6.47
N ILE A 283 -8.57 -39.89 5.31
CA ILE A 283 -9.29 -38.66 5.05
C ILE A 283 -10.53 -39.01 4.23
N SER A 284 -11.70 -38.55 4.65
CA SER A 284 -12.94 -38.64 3.86
C SER A 284 -13.44 -37.24 3.53
N ASN A 285 -13.88 -37.05 2.28
CA ASN A 285 -14.55 -35.84 1.86
C ASN A 285 -16.05 -36.02 2.08
N GLU A 286 -16.61 -35.19 2.95
CA GLU A 286 -18.01 -35.23 3.35
C GLU A 286 -18.92 -34.48 2.34
N LEU A 287 -18.34 -33.83 1.33
CA LEU A 287 -19.07 -33.16 0.24
C LEU A 287 -19.42 -34.16 -0.86
N ASP A 288 -20.72 -34.26 -1.19
CA ASP A 288 -21.24 -35.23 -2.16
C ASP A 288 -20.92 -34.89 -3.63
N SER A 289 -20.69 -33.62 -3.97
CA SER A 289 -20.56 -33.15 -5.36
C SER A 289 -19.32 -32.31 -5.65
N ARG A 290 -18.43 -32.11 -4.67
CA ARG A 290 -17.30 -31.18 -4.79
C ARG A 290 -15.98 -31.88 -4.56
N TRP A 291 -14.99 -31.55 -5.39
CA TRP A 291 -13.62 -31.98 -5.16
C TRP A 291 -13.00 -31.09 -4.09
N ALA A 292 -12.11 -31.68 -3.29
CA ALA A 292 -11.35 -30.96 -2.30
C ALA A 292 -9.87 -31.23 -2.51
N TYR A 293 -9.09 -30.17 -2.72
CA TYR A 293 -7.66 -30.23 -2.99
C TYR A 293 -6.91 -29.49 -1.91
N GLY A 294 -5.83 -30.06 -1.41
CA GLY A 294 -5.01 -29.38 -0.42
C GLY A 294 -3.88 -30.26 0.08
N LEU A 295 -3.61 -30.19 1.38
CA LEU A 295 -2.44 -30.77 1.99
C LEU A 295 -2.80 -31.52 3.28
N LEU A 296 -2.14 -32.66 3.49
CA LEU A 296 -2.00 -33.29 4.79
C LEU A 296 -0.67 -32.85 5.39
N GLN A 297 -0.72 -32.06 6.45
CA GLN A 297 0.43 -31.64 7.24
C GLN A 297 0.59 -32.54 8.46
N VAL A 298 1.83 -32.81 8.81
CA VAL A 298 2.19 -33.56 10.01
C VAL A 298 3.15 -32.73 10.85
N GLU A 299 2.75 -32.48 12.08
CA GLU A 299 3.40 -31.53 12.99
C GLU A 299 3.98 -32.26 14.21
N GLN A 300 5.18 -31.85 14.63
CA GLN A 300 5.80 -32.29 15.88
C GLN A 300 6.81 -31.24 16.42
N PRO A 301 6.58 -30.62 17.59
CA PRO A 301 5.32 -30.61 18.34
C PRO A 301 4.19 -29.92 17.54
N VAL A 302 3.01 -29.74 18.14
CA VAL A 302 1.93 -28.92 17.55
C VAL A 302 2.48 -27.63 16.95
N ASP A 303 2.01 -27.28 15.75
CA ASP A 303 2.39 -26.09 14.96
C ASP A 303 3.83 -26.07 14.41
N THR A 304 4.58 -27.17 14.52
CA THR A 304 5.90 -27.32 13.85
C THR A 304 5.83 -28.36 12.74
N VAL A 305 5.65 -27.92 11.49
CA VAL A 305 5.50 -28.80 10.32
C VAL A 305 6.77 -29.63 10.06
N GLN A 306 6.63 -30.95 10.06
CA GLN A 306 7.70 -31.91 9.76
C GLN A 306 7.59 -32.50 8.35
N SER A 307 6.37 -32.65 7.84
CA SER A 307 6.09 -33.26 6.55
C SER A 307 4.78 -32.76 5.99
N THR A 308 4.70 -32.64 4.67
CA THR A 308 3.51 -32.24 3.92
C THR A 308 3.29 -33.20 2.76
N GLN A 309 2.07 -33.71 2.61
CA GLN A 309 1.66 -34.53 1.47
C GLN A 309 0.50 -33.88 0.73
N VAL A 310 0.48 -34.00 -0.60
CA VAL A 310 -0.66 -33.55 -1.42
C VAL A 310 -1.88 -34.41 -1.13
N LEU A 311 -3.01 -33.76 -0.94
CA LEU A 311 -4.29 -34.35 -0.64
C LEU A 311 -5.28 -34.01 -1.76
N GLU A 312 -5.68 -35.03 -2.51
CA GLU A 312 -6.72 -34.91 -3.53
C GLU A 312 -7.91 -35.76 -3.10
N GLN A 313 -9.03 -35.14 -2.76
CA GLN A 313 -10.24 -35.85 -2.36
C GLN A 313 -11.34 -35.73 -3.41
N PRO A 314 -11.76 -36.86 -4.02
CA PRO A 314 -12.95 -36.86 -4.85
C PRO A 314 -14.23 -36.64 -4.01
N PRO A 315 -15.34 -36.21 -4.63
CA PRO A 315 -16.64 -36.09 -3.96
C PRO A 315 -17.07 -37.41 -3.30
N ALA A 316 -17.55 -37.35 -2.05
CA ALA A 316 -17.87 -38.51 -1.20
C ALA A 316 -16.74 -39.56 -1.15
N GLY A 317 -15.51 -39.14 -1.39
CA GLY A 317 -14.33 -39.98 -1.51
C GLY A 317 -13.66 -40.28 -0.18
N THR A 318 -12.77 -41.26 -0.17
CA THR A 318 -11.88 -41.52 0.96
C THR A 318 -10.50 -41.87 0.45
N THR A 319 -9.48 -41.21 1.01
CA THR A 319 -8.08 -41.42 0.68
C THR A 319 -7.31 -41.80 1.93
N THR A 320 -6.35 -42.72 1.78
CA THR A 320 -5.45 -43.10 2.86
C THR A 320 -4.05 -42.66 2.52
N LEU A 321 -3.49 -41.77 3.34
CA LEU A 321 -2.11 -41.33 3.26
C LEU A 321 -1.34 -41.93 4.43
N SER A 322 -0.06 -42.22 4.21
CA SER A 322 0.82 -42.76 5.25
C SER A 322 2.22 -42.24 5.06
N GLY A 323 2.97 -42.18 6.14
CA GLY A 323 4.35 -41.74 6.10
C GLY A 323 5.04 -42.01 7.43
N ASP A 324 6.26 -41.50 7.53
CA ASP A 324 7.08 -41.68 8.69
C ASP A 324 7.84 -40.40 9.07
N ILE A 325 8.07 -40.23 10.36
CA ILE A 325 8.85 -39.13 10.94
C ILE A 325 9.96 -39.71 11.79
N THR A 326 11.15 -39.14 11.68
CA THR A 326 12.28 -39.50 12.53
C THR A 326 12.29 -38.61 13.77
N VAL A 327 12.34 -39.23 14.95
CA VAL A 327 12.42 -38.50 16.22
C VAL A 327 13.78 -37.81 16.33
N ALA A 328 13.76 -36.49 16.52
CA ALA A 328 14.96 -35.68 16.67
C ALA A 328 15.86 -36.16 17.83
N ASP A 329 17.16 -35.94 17.70
CA ASP A 329 18.12 -36.21 18.77
C ASP A 329 17.96 -35.20 19.91
N ILE A 330 17.51 -35.67 21.07
CA ILE A 330 17.16 -34.82 22.23
C ILE A 330 18.06 -35.11 23.43
N GLY A 331 18.46 -34.05 24.15
CA GLY A 331 19.36 -34.14 25.31
C GLY A 331 18.71 -34.71 26.58
N SER A 332 17.38 -34.69 26.68
CA SER A 332 16.60 -35.22 27.81
C SER A 332 15.19 -35.58 27.38
N SER A 333 14.58 -36.60 27.98
CA SER A 333 13.20 -37.01 27.69
C SER A 333 12.18 -35.94 28.12
N TYR A 334 11.24 -35.62 27.22
CA TYR A 334 10.10 -34.75 27.48
C TYR A 334 8.84 -35.30 26.80
N ALA A 335 7.66 -34.83 27.21
CA ALA A 335 6.41 -35.18 26.54
C ALA A 335 6.18 -34.24 25.34
N THR A 336 5.81 -34.80 24.19
CA THR A 336 5.48 -34.04 22.97
C THR A 336 4.14 -34.53 22.42
N SER A 337 3.49 -33.69 21.64
CA SER A 337 2.35 -34.07 20.79
C SER A 337 2.82 -34.29 19.35
N MET A 338 2.01 -35.02 18.60
CA MET A 338 2.09 -35.12 17.14
C MET A 338 0.68 -34.90 16.62
N THR A 339 0.53 -34.00 15.66
CA THR A 339 -0.76 -33.61 15.09
C THR A 339 -0.75 -33.90 13.60
N LEU A 340 -1.86 -34.45 13.10
CA LEU A 340 -2.12 -34.55 11.66
C LEU A 340 -3.24 -33.57 11.34
N ARG A 341 -3.02 -32.69 10.37
CA ARG A 341 -3.98 -31.69 9.93
C ARG A 341 -4.20 -31.83 8.44
N ALA A 342 -5.46 -31.95 8.03
CA ALA A 342 -5.85 -31.99 6.63
C ALA A 342 -6.58 -30.67 6.31
N GLY A 343 -5.96 -29.84 5.49
CA GLY A 343 -6.54 -28.60 4.98
C GLY A 343 -6.82 -28.73 3.49
N VAL A 344 -7.99 -28.30 3.03
CA VAL A 344 -8.38 -28.37 1.62
C VAL A 344 -9.14 -27.13 1.19
N ASN A 345 -8.84 -26.68 -0.02
CA ASN A 345 -9.69 -25.79 -0.78
C ASN A 345 -10.75 -26.61 -1.49
N VAL A 346 -12.00 -26.22 -1.32
CA VAL A 346 -13.12 -26.84 -2.02
C VAL A 346 -13.19 -26.24 -3.42
N ASP A 347 -12.93 -27.08 -4.42
CA ASP A 347 -13.07 -26.67 -5.80
C ASP A 347 -14.55 -26.75 -6.21
N ASP A 348 -15.15 -25.57 -6.36
CA ASP A 348 -16.52 -25.40 -6.87
C ASP A 348 -16.59 -25.49 -8.41
N ALA A 349 -15.45 -25.74 -9.09
CA ALA A 349 -15.38 -25.86 -10.55
C ALA A 349 -16.12 -27.08 -11.11
N VAL A 350 -16.65 -27.98 -10.28
CA VAL A 350 -17.21 -29.25 -10.77
C VAL A 350 -18.73 -29.36 -10.67
N ASP A 351 -19.45 -28.58 -9.85
CA ASP A 351 -20.93 -28.60 -9.92
C ASP A 351 -21.60 -27.41 -9.20
N ASN A 352 -21.72 -26.28 -9.91
CA ASN A 352 -22.47 -25.12 -9.43
C ASN A 352 -24.02 -25.26 -9.60
N GLY A 353 -24.54 -26.49 -9.73
CA GLY A 353 -25.93 -26.71 -10.14
C GLY A 353 -26.25 -26.12 -11.53
N GLN A 354 -25.21 -25.83 -12.31
CA GLN A 354 -25.31 -25.23 -13.63
C GLN A 354 -25.56 -26.33 -14.63
N SER A 355 -26.78 -26.39 -15.18
CA SER A 355 -27.08 -27.34 -16.26
C SER A 355 -26.30 -27.01 -17.55
N ILE A 356 -25.87 -25.75 -17.72
CA ILE A 356 -25.16 -25.21 -18.90
C ILE A 356 -24.28 -24.02 -18.51
N TRP A 357 -23.05 -23.97 -19.02
CA TRP A 357 -22.12 -22.86 -18.86
C TRP A 357 -21.42 -22.54 -20.18
N LEU A 358 -21.47 -21.28 -20.62
CA LEU A 358 -21.01 -20.88 -21.96
C LEU A 358 -20.01 -19.72 -21.86
N HIS A 359 -18.77 -19.98 -22.26
CA HIS A 359 -17.72 -18.95 -22.33
C HIS A 359 -17.81 -18.08 -23.59
N LEU A 360 -18.56 -18.51 -24.62
CA LEU A 360 -18.78 -17.78 -25.88
C LEU A 360 -17.48 -17.36 -26.59
N ASN A 361 -16.44 -18.19 -26.46
CA ASN A 361 -15.09 -17.95 -26.96
C ASN A 361 -14.83 -18.56 -28.35
N GLU A 362 -15.87 -19.03 -29.03
CA GLU A 362 -15.77 -19.64 -30.35
C GLU A 362 -15.39 -18.63 -31.46
N ALA A 363 -14.80 -19.15 -32.52
CA ALA A 363 -14.39 -18.35 -33.68
C ALA A 363 -15.60 -17.77 -34.45
N PRO A 364 -15.44 -16.62 -35.13
CA PRO A 364 -16.48 -16.05 -35.98
C PRO A 364 -16.99 -17.06 -37.02
N GLY A 365 -18.31 -17.30 -37.03
CA GLY A 365 -18.96 -18.26 -37.92
C GLY A 365 -19.25 -19.63 -37.30
N ALA A 366 -18.98 -19.82 -36.00
CA ALA A 366 -19.36 -21.03 -35.27
C ALA A 366 -20.86 -21.32 -35.34
N THR A 367 -21.20 -22.60 -35.52
CA THR A 367 -22.58 -23.12 -35.52
C THR A 367 -22.89 -23.98 -34.29
N THR A 368 -21.87 -24.28 -33.49
CA THR A 368 -21.90 -25.07 -32.27
C THR A 368 -21.14 -24.30 -31.19
N PHE A 369 -21.66 -24.29 -29.98
CA PHE A 369 -21.10 -23.57 -28.84
C PHE A 369 -20.93 -24.54 -27.69
N ALA A 370 -19.71 -24.65 -27.20
CA ALA A 370 -19.32 -25.69 -26.27
C ALA A 370 -19.89 -25.40 -24.88
N ASP A 371 -20.58 -26.37 -24.31
CA ASP A 371 -20.99 -26.33 -22.91
C ASP A 371 -19.82 -26.76 -22.01
N ALA A 372 -19.37 -25.83 -21.19
CA ALA A 372 -18.27 -26.01 -20.26
C ALA A 372 -18.74 -26.42 -18.85
N SER A 373 -20.03 -26.69 -18.64
CA SER A 373 -20.57 -27.20 -17.37
C SER A 373 -20.28 -28.69 -17.12
N LEU A 374 -19.43 -29.33 -17.94
CA LEU A 374 -19.12 -30.76 -17.93
C LEU A 374 -20.32 -31.71 -18.19
N ASN A 375 -21.54 -31.17 -18.36
CA ASN A 375 -22.74 -31.92 -18.73
C ASN A 375 -22.83 -32.25 -20.23
N SER A 376 -21.91 -31.71 -21.04
CA SER A 376 -21.81 -31.95 -22.49
C SER A 376 -23.07 -31.54 -23.28
N HIS A 377 -23.73 -30.45 -22.89
CA HIS A 377 -24.93 -29.93 -23.55
C HIS A 377 -24.61 -28.83 -24.56
N ASP A 378 -23.83 -29.13 -25.61
CA ASP A 378 -23.45 -28.14 -26.61
C ASP A 378 -24.67 -27.48 -27.29
N LEU A 379 -24.62 -26.15 -27.43
CA LEU A 379 -25.66 -25.39 -28.12
C LEU A 379 -25.41 -25.38 -29.62
N SER A 380 -26.49 -25.33 -30.40
CA SER A 380 -26.40 -25.23 -31.85
C SER A 380 -27.32 -24.15 -32.43
N CYS A 381 -26.99 -23.64 -33.60
CA CYS A 381 -27.82 -22.63 -34.27
C CYS A 381 -27.90 -22.87 -35.78
N THR A 382 -29.06 -22.54 -36.36
CA THR A 382 -29.25 -22.56 -37.82
C THR A 382 -29.05 -21.16 -38.43
N THR A 383 -29.47 -20.11 -37.71
CA THR A 383 -29.16 -18.71 -38.04
C THR A 383 -28.35 -18.15 -36.87
N CYS A 384 -27.03 -18.23 -36.96
CA CYS A 384 -26.15 -18.02 -35.82
C CYS A 384 -25.86 -16.54 -35.56
N PRO A 385 -25.78 -16.12 -34.27
CA PRO A 385 -25.16 -14.85 -33.91
C PRO A 385 -23.66 -14.87 -34.24
N THR A 386 -23.06 -13.70 -34.41
CA THR A 386 -21.62 -13.60 -34.71
C THR A 386 -20.82 -13.70 -33.41
N ALA A 387 -20.04 -14.76 -33.24
CA ALA A 387 -19.09 -14.89 -32.14
C ALA A 387 -17.93 -13.91 -32.30
N THR A 388 -17.52 -13.28 -31.20
CA THR A 388 -16.41 -12.30 -31.17
C THR A 388 -15.20 -12.78 -30.36
N GLY A 389 -15.17 -14.06 -29.96
CA GLY A 389 -14.12 -14.66 -29.13
C GLY A 389 -14.30 -14.47 -27.61
N SER A 390 -15.35 -13.76 -27.18
CA SER A 390 -15.73 -13.62 -25.76
C SER A 390 -17.20 -13.21 -25.56
N ALA A 391 -17.98 -13.14 -26.64
CA ALA A 391 -19.37 -12.71 -26.64
C ALA A 391 -20.06 -13.08 -27.96
N LEU A 392 -21.39 -13.02 -27.95
CA LEU A 392 -22.22 -13.18 -29.14
C LEU A 392 -22.87 -11.85 -29.53
N ARG A 393 -22.72 -11.50 -30.81
CA ARG A 393 -23.39 -10.35 -31.40
C ARG A 393 -24.62 -10.77 -32.20
N PHE A 394 -25.78 -10.36 -31.70
CA PHE A 394 -27.07 -10.50 -32.37
C PHE A 394 -27.35 -9.24 -33.21
N THR A 395 -27.59 -9.40 -34.51
CA THR A 395 -27.82 -8.33 -35.48
C THR A 395 -29.24 -8.32 -36.03
N ASN A 396 -30.02 -9.40 -35.82
CA ASN A 396 -31.43 -9.48 -36.21
C ASN A 396 -32.23 -10.40 -35.27
N GLN A 397 -33.55 -10.30 -35.32
CA GLN A 397 -34.47 -11.02 -34.43
C GLN A 397 -34.56 -12.54 -34.67
N ASN A 398 -33.97 -13.06 -35.75
CA ASN A 398 -34.06 -14.48 -36.12
C ASN A 398 -32.81 -15.27 -35.71
N GLN A 399 -31.89 -14.65 -34.96
CA GLN A 399 -30.70 -15.32 -34.42
C GLN A 399 -30.99 -15.84 -33.02
N TYR A 400 -30.74 -17.13 -32.81
CA TYR A 400 -30.91 -17.80 -31.53
C TYR A 400 -29.97 -19.01 -31.44
N LEU A 401 -29.65 -19.40 -30.22
CA LEU A 401 -29.06 -20.69 -29.93
C LEU A 401 -30.16 -21.65 -29.50
N THR A 402 -30.02 -22.91 -29.89
CA THR A 402 -30.97 -23.98 -29.59
C THR A 402 -30.34 -24.92 -28.59
N LEU A 403 -31.15 -25.27 -27.60
CA LEU A 403 -30.86 -26.19 -26.52
C LEU A 403 -31.76 -27.41 -26.68
N ASP A 404 -31.29 -28.59 -26.25
CA ASP A 404 -32.17 -29.75 -26.13
C ASP A 404 -33.23 -29.45 -25.04
N PRO A 405 -34.53 -29.52 -25.33
CA PRO A 405 -35.54 -29.27 -24.30
C PRO A 405 -35.66 -30.41 -23.27
N ALA A 406 -35.07 -31.59 -23.52
CA ALA A 406 -35.13 -32.73 -22.61
C ALA A 406 -34.24 -32.59 -21.36
N ILE A 407 -33.30 -31.64 -21.37
CA ILE A 407 -32.30 -31.43 -20.32
C ILE A 407 -32.69 -30.32 -19.32
N PHE A 408 -33.80 -29.60 -19.55
CA PHE A 408 -34.24 -28.49 -18.71
C PHE A 408 -35.67 -28.67 -18.19
N ASP A 409 -35.86 -28.49 -16.87
CA ASP A 409 -37.20 -28.24 -16.32
C ASP A 409 -37.56 -26.76 -16.50
N LEU A 410 -38.35 -26.47 -17.53
CA LEU A 410 -38.82 -25.11 -17.81
C LEU A 410 -39.75 -24.54 -16.72
N ASN A 411 -40.16 -25.35 -15.73
CA ASN A 411 -40.94 -24.89 -14.58
C ASN A 411 -40.07 -24.45 -13.40
N ALA A 412 -38.77 -24.76 -13.41
CA ALA A 412 -37.83 -24.49 -12.33
C ALA A 412 -36.42 -24.25 -12.89
N PHE A 413 -36.12 -23.02 -13.33
CA PHE A 413 -34.78 -22.66 -13.80
C PHE A 413 -34.39 -21.22 -13.46
N SER A 414 -33.08 -20.98 -13.42
CA SER A 414 -32.46 -19.66 -13.42
C SER A 414 -31.43 -19.55 -14.55
N ALA A 415 -31.37 -18.41 -15.21
CA ALA A 415 -30.35 -18.10 -16.21
C ALA A 415 -29.78 -16.71 -15.95
N GLY A 416 -28.45 -16.58 -15.92
CA GLY A 416 -27.73 -15.32 -15.79
C GLY A 416 -26.87 -15.07 -17.02
N MET A 417 -26.87 -13.85 -17.54
CA MET A 417 -25.98 -13.44 -18.64
C MET A 417 -25.69 -11.95 -18.61
N TRP A 418 -24.59 -11.54 -19.23
CA TRP A 418 -24.28 -10.12 -19.47
C TRP A 418 -24.77 -9.69 -20.85
N VAL A 419 -25.56 -8.63 -20.91
CA VAL A 419 -26.12 -8.10 -22.16
C VAL A 419 -25.66 -6.67 -22.37
N LYS A 420 -25.18 -6.36 -23.58
CA LYS A 420 -24.83 -5.01 -24.00
C LYS A 420 -25.75 -4.56 -25.14
N GLN A 421 -26.63 -3.61 -24.86
CA GLN A 421 -27.53 -3.05 -25.87
C GLN A 421 -26.83 -1.99 -26.72
N VAL A 422 -26.93 -2.11 -28.05
CA VAL A 422 -26.22 -1.24 -29.01
C VAL A 422 -26.76 0.21 -29.01
N SER A 423 -28.00 0.43 -28.56
CA SER A 423 -28.68 1.72 -28.68
C SER A 423 -28.50 2.69 -27.51
N ASP A 424 -27.89 2.30 -26.38
CA ASP A 424 -28.00 3.05 -25.11
C ASP A 424 -26.65 3.33 -24.39
N GLY A 425 -25.61 3.71 -25.13
CA GLY A 425 -24.39 4.26 -24.52
C GLY A 425 -23.33 3.24 -24.06
N GLY A 426 -23.55 1.94 -24.24
CA GLY A 426 -22.46 0.96 -24.35
C GLY A 426 -22.03 0.23 -23.07
N HIS A 427 -22.82 0.24 -22.00
CA HIS A 427 -22.54 -0.52 -20.78
C HIS A 427 -23.05 -1.97 -20.86
N PHE A 428 -22.35 -2.88 -20.19
CA PHE A 428 -22.83 -4.25 -19.96
C PHE A 428 -23.80 -4.23 -18.77
N MET A 429 -24.92 -4.94 -18.90
CA MET A 429 -25.93 -5.07 -17.85
C MET A 429 -26.10 -6.54 -17.49
N PRO A 430 -26.23 -6.89 -16.20
CA PRO A 430 -26.61 -8.24 -15.81
C PRO A 430 -28.08 -8.47 -16.15
N PHE A 431 -28.37 -9.60 -16.79
CA PHE A 431 -29.70 -10.07 -17.10
C PHE A 431 -29.92 -11.41 -16.40
N VAL A 432 -30.91 -11.47 -15.51
CA VAL A 432 -31.24 -12.68 -14.77
C VAL A 432 -32.69 -13.06 -15.04
N VAL A 433 -32.92 -14.30 -15.46
CA VAL A 433 -34.25 -14.89 -15.64
C VAL A 433 -34.44 -15.98 -14.61
N GLN A 434 -35.57 -15.96 -13.91
CA GLN A 434 -35.92 -16.99 -12.93
C GLN A 434 -37.41 -17.34 -13.01
N THR A 435 -37.75 -18.59 -12.71
CA THR A 435 -39.15 -19.01 -12.54
C THR A 435 -39.62 -18.74 -11.11
N GLN A 436 -40.64 -17.89 -10.93
CA GLN A 436 -41.33 -17.70 -9.66
C GLN A 436 -42.82 -18.08 -9.79
N GLN A 437 -43.28 -19.05 -8.99
CA GLN A 437 -44.69 -19.46 -8.89
C GLN A 437 -45.35 -19.77 -10.27
N GLY A 438 -44.62 -20.44 -11.17
CA GLY A 438 -45.13 -20.79 -12.50
C GLY A 438 -45.13 -19.64 -13.52
N SER A 439 -44.54 -18.48 -13.19
CA SER A 439 -44.30 -17.37 -14.10
C SER A 439 -42.80 -17.15 -14.31
N ILE A 440 -42.39 -16.84 -15.54
CA ILE A 440 -41.01 -16.44 -15.85
C ILE A 440 -40.87 -14.96 -15.51
N VAL A 441 -39.95 -14.62 -14.61
CA VAL A 441 -39.62 -13.24 -14.22
C VAL A 441 -38.22 -12.94 -14.73
N ALA A 442 -38.07 -11.87 -15.50
CA ALA A 442 -36.79 -11.37 -15.98
C ALA A 442 -36.43 -10.09 -15.24
N HIS A 443 -35.25 -10.03 -14.64
CA HIS A 443 -34.72 -8.86 -13.97
C HIS A 443 -33.59 -8.25 -14.81
N MET A 444 -33.74 -6.96 -15.11
CA MET A 444 -32.69 -6.11 -15.68
C MET A 444 -32.37 -4.99 -14.69
N SER A 445 -31.15 -4.99 -14.17
CA SER A 445 -30.70 -3.98 -13.20
C SER A 445 -29.77 -2.98 -13.88
N TRP A 446 -30.13 -1.70 -13.87
CA TRP A 446 -29.24 -0.60 -14.24
C TRP A 446 -28.38 -0.19 -13.04
N PHE A 447 -27.06 -0.32 -13.15
CA PHE A 447 -26.14 0.41 -12.27
C PHE A 447 -25.89 1.79 -12.87
N ALA A 448 -26.80 2.72 -12.64
CA ALA A 448 -26.48 4.14 -12.73
C ALA A 448 -26.03 4.57 -11.32
N GLY A 449 -24.81 5.10 -11.21
CA GLY A 449 -24.35 5.76 -10.00
C GLY A 449 -25.43 6.72 -9.52
N THR A 450 -25.87 6.52 -8.27
CA THR A 450 -26.99 7.21 -7.60
C THR A 450 -28.40 6.92 -8.17
N GLY A 451 -29.02 5.85 -7.64
CA GLY A 451 -30.47 5.62 -7.75
C GLY A 451 -30.84 4.31 -8.43
N SER A 452 -31.15 3.28 -7.64
CA SER A 452 -31.70 2.02 -8.13
C SER A 452 -33.10 2.23 -8.73
N ASN A 453 -33.24 2.14 -10.04
CA ASN A 453 -34.52 1.89 -10.69
C ASN A 453 -34.47 0.49 -11.30
N THR A 454 -35.11 -0.46 -10.62
CA THR A 454 -35.46 -1.77 -11.18
C THR A 454 -36.66 -1.61 -12.10
N THR A 455 -36.49 -1.85 -13.40
CA THR A 455 -37.62 -2.15 -14.29
C THR A 455 -37.82 -3.66 -14.33
N THR A 456 -38.92 -4.13 -13.72
CA THR A 456 -39.49 -5.47 -13.90
C THR A 456 -40.12 -5.66 -15.26
#